data_AF-A0A1Z8Q9H0-F1
#
_entry.id   AF-A0A1Z8Q9H0-F1
#
_cell.length_a   1.000
_cell.length_b   1.000
_cell.length_c   1.000
_cell.angle_alpha   90.00
_cell.angle_beta   90.00
_cell.angle_gamma   90.00
#
_symmetry.space_group_name_H-M   'P 1'
#
loop_
_entity.id
_entity.type
_entity.pdbx_description
1 polymer ?
#
loop_
_entity_poly.entity_id
_entity_poly.type
_entity_poly.pdbx_seq_one_letter_code
_entity_poly.pdbx_strand_id
1 'polypeptide(L)' 'MTHVFLLILIVGGQTVSKDMLFYDVERCNYFASQLVKRYGNYTGYGSVPKDNKATAYCEPRYVDTKKSRVYQ' A
#
# COMPACT_ATOMS: atom_id res chain seq x y z
N MET A 1 -19.15 -12.09 -1.89
CA MET A 1 -18.40 -11.25 -2.85
C MET A 1 -18.61 -9.79 -2.49
N THR A 2 -17.60 -8.95 -2.58
CA THR A 2 -17.74 -7.50 -2.37
C THR A 2 -16.55 -6.74 -2.97
N HIS A 3 -16.73 -5.43 -3.18
CA HIS A 3 -15.64 -4.52 -3.52
C HIS A 3 -14.82 -4.20 -2.28
N VAL A 4 -13.50 -4.25 -2.44
CA VAL A 4 -12.48 -3.91 -1.44
C VAL A 4 -11.35 -3.14 -2.11
N PHE A 5 -10.44 -2.60 -1.32
CA PHE A 5 -9.28 -1.86 -1.78
C PHE A 5 -8.01 -2.62 -1.42
N LEU A 6 -7.29 -3.09 -2.45
CA LEU A 6 -6.02 -3.76 -2.32
C LEU A 6 -4.90 -2.72 -2.20
N LEU A 7 -4.20 -2.75 -1.08
CA LEU A 7 -3.00 -1.95 -0.87
C LEU A 7 -1.80 -2.62 -1.56
N ILE A 8 -1.25 -1.93 -2.55
CA ILE A 8 -0.04 -2.32 -3.27
C ILE A 8 1.11 -1.50 -2.71
N LEU A 9 2.21 -2.16 -2.34
CA LEU A 9 3.46 -1.53 -1.93
C LEU A 9 4.57 -1.90 -2.90
N ILE A 10 5.22 -0.88 -3.47
CA ILE A 10 6.37 -0.99 -4.35
C ILE A 10 7.56 -0.33 -3.67
N VAL A 11 8.68 -1.04 -3.55
CA VAL A 11 9.95 -0.52 -3.01
C VAL A 11 11.04 -0.80 -4.02
N GLY A 12 11.84 0.22 -4.37
CA GLY A 12 12.91 0.06 -5.37
C GLY A 12 12.42 -0.30 -6.78
N GLY A 13 11.13 -0.09 -7.06
CA GLY A 13 10.49 -0.53 -8.30
C GLY A 13 10.01 -1.99 -8.29
N GLN A 14 10.12 -2.71 -7.16
CA GLN A 14 9.63 -4.07 -7.00
C GLN A 14 8.39 -4.11 -6.10
N THR A 15 7.38 -4.89 -6.49
CA THR A 15 6.19 -5.11 -5.66
C THR A 15 6.54 -6.00 -4.48
N VAL A 16 6.44 -5.45 -3.27
CA VAL A 16 6.78 -6.17 -2.02
C VAL A 16 5.52 -6.66 -1.27
N SER A 17 4.36 -6.02 -1.47
CA SER A 17 3.09 -6.50 -0.90
C SER A 17 1.92 -6.23 -1.85
N LYS A 18 0.99 -7.19 -1.88
CA LYS A 18 -0.23 -7.22 -2.72
C LYS A 18 -1.34 -8.10 -2.11
N ASP A 19 -1.37 -8.16 -0.79
CA ASP A 19 -2.21 -9.09 -0.01
C ASP A 19 -3.02 -8.39 1.10
N MET A 20 -2.85 -7.08 1.26
CA MET A 20 -3.61 -6.28 2.23
C MET A 20 -4.87 -5.71 1.59
N LEU A 21 -6.02 -6.28 1.91
CA LEU A 21 -7.34 -5.84 1.42
C LEU A 21 -8.08 -5.09 2.51
N PHE A 22 -8.66 -3.94 2.19
CA PHE A 22 -9.46 -3.13 3.12
C PHE A 22 -10.86 -2.92 2.59
N TYR A 23 -11.86 -2.93 3.48
CA TYR A 23 -13.23 -2.55 3.09
C TYR A 23 -13.38 -1.07 2.78
N ASP A 24 -12.56 -0.24 3.44
CA ASP A 24 -12.65 1.21 3.42
C ASP A 24 -11.46 1.84 2.69
N VAL A 25 -11.75 2.77 1.78
CA VAL A 25 -10.74 3.44 0.97
C VAL A 25 -9.90 4.42 1.78
N GLU A 26 -10.48 5.09 2.77
CA GLU A 26 -9.77 6.04 3.62
C GLU A 26 -8.75 5.31 4.49
N ARG A 27 -9.12 4.16 5.04
CA ARG A 27 -8.24 3.28 5.80
C ARG A 27 -7.13 2.74 4.92
N CYS A 28 -7.45 2.24 3.72
CA CYS A 28 -6.43 1.79 2.77
C CYS A 28 -5.42 2.92 2.47
N ASN A 29 -5.92 4.12 2.15
CA ASN A 29 -5.08 5.29 1.86
C ASN A 29 -4.28 5.76 3.08
N TYR A 30 -4.85 5.67 4.28
CA TYR A 30 -4.14 5.94 5.52
C TYR A 30 -2.91 5.03 5.64
N PHE A 31 -3.08 3.71 5.52
CA PHE A 31 -1.95 2.78 5.57
C PHE A 31 -0.97 3.00 4.43
N ALA A 32 -1.44 3.25 3.20
CA ALA A 32 -0.58 3.60 2.07
C ALA A 32 0.33 4.80 2.41
N SER A 33 -0.24 5.86 2.96
CA SER A 33 0.50 7.07 3.35
C SER A 33 1.51 6.81 4.48
N GLN A 34 1.16 5.95 5.44
CA GLN A 34 2.05 5.61 6.55
C GLN A 34 3.24 4.75 6.08
N LEU A 35 3.02 3.84 5.12
CA LEU A 35 4.07 2.95 4.61
C LEU A 35 5.12 3.68 3.77
N VAL A 36 4.73 4.70 3.01
CA VAL A 36 5.68 5.53 2.23
C VAL A 36 6.27 6.68 3.04
N LYS A 37 5.87 6.82 4.31
CA LYS A 37 6.40 7.83 5.20
C LYS A 37 7.88 7.55 5.46
N ARG A 38 8.70 8.56 5.27
CA ARG A 38 10.15 8.47 5.37
C ARG A 38 10.56 8.90 6.77
N TYR A 39 11.43 8.11 7.40
CA TYR A 39 12.08 8.45 8.66
C TYR A 39 13.59 8.45 8.41
N GLY A 40 14.30 9.46 8.93
CA GLY A 40 15.75 9.63 8.76
C GLY A 40 16.16 10.97 8.14
N ASN A 41 17.43 11.09 7.74
CA ASN A 41 18.07 12.35 7.35
C ASN A 41 17.93 12.70 5.86
N TYR A 42 16.93 12.14 5.17
CA TYR A 42 16.67 12.48 3.77
C TYR A 42 15.98 13.84 3.68
N THR A 43 16.60 14.79 2.99
CA THR A 43 16.06 16.15 2.81
C THR A 43 14.85 16.21 1.88
N GLY A 44 14.62 15.16 1.08
CA GLY A 44 13.46 15.07 0.20
C GLY A 44 13.31 13.69 -0.43
N TYR A 45 12.30 13.53 -1.30
CA TYR A 45 12.11 12.27 -2.05
C TYR A 45 13.24 12.05 -3.07
N GLY A 46 13.78 13.14 -3.63
CA GLY A 46 14.90 13.10 -4.56
C GLY A 46 16.20 12.56 -3.94
N SER A 47 16.41 12.74 -2.64
CA SER A 47 17.60 12.25 -1.93
C SER A 47 17.51 10.80 -1.47
N VAL A 48 16.36 10.15 -1.61
CA VAL A 48 16.19 8.73 -1.26
C VAL A 48 16.86 7.88 -2.35
N PRO A 49 17.78 6.95 -2.02
CA PRO A 49 18.35 6.01 -2.97
C PRO A 49 17.25 5.27 -3.74
N LYS A 50 17.48 5.00 -5.03
CA LYS A 50 16.47 4.40 -5.91
C LYS A 50 15.85 3.14 -5.30
N ASP A 51 16.67 2.26 -4.74
CA ASP A 51 16.26 0.98 -4.17
C ASP A 51 15.39 1.13 -2.90
N ASN A 52 15.44 2.31 -2.26
CA ASN A 52 14.68 2.62 -1.06
C ASN A 52 13.44 3.49 -1.35
N LYS A 53 13.22 3.89 -2.60
CA LYS A 53 12.02 4.66 -2.96
C LYS A 53 10.80 3.77 -2.84
N ALA A 54 9.84 4.20 -2.03
CA ALA A 54 8.59 3.51 -1.81
C ALA A 54 7.41 4.26 -2.45
N THR A 55 6.52 3.51 -3.08
CA THR A 55 5.22 3.97 -3.57
C THR A 55 4.16 3.00 -3.07
N ALA A 56 3.08 3.51 -2.52
CA ALA A 56 1.94 2.71 -2.10
C ALA A 56 0.65 3.33 -2.60
N TYR A 57 -0.29 2.50 -3.03
CA TYR A 57 -1.59 2.94 -3.52
C TYR A 57 -2.64 1.84 -3.38
N CYS A 58 -3.91 2.24 -3.45
CA CYS A 58 -5.05 1.37 -3.27
C CYS A 58 -5.74 1.08 -4.62
N GLU A 59 -5.80 -0.20 -4.99
CA GLU A 59 -6.47 -0.69 -6.20
C GLU A 59 -7.82 -1.33 -5.84
N PRO A 60 -8.96 -0.89 -6.42
CA PRO A 60 -10.24 -1.56 -6.21
C PRO A 60 -10.23 -3.00 -6.75
N ARG A 61 -10.71 -3.96 -5.96
CA ARG A 61 -10.82 -5.39 -6.31
C ARG A 61 -12.18 -5.94 -5.90
N TYR A 62 -12.69 -6.89 -6.68
CA TYR A 62 -13.90 -7.64 -6.35
C TYR A 62 -13.49 -9.04 -5.86
N VAL A 63 -13.73 -9.34 -4.58
CA VAL A 63 -13.18 -10.53 -3.92
C VAL A 63 -14.25 -11.36 -3.21
N ASP A 64 -13.93 -12.64 -3.00
CA ASP A 64 -14.69 -13.52 -2.11
C ASP A 64 -14.15 -13.38 -0.68
N THR A 65 -14.91 -12.72 0.20
CA THR A 65 -14.53 -12.50 1.60
C THR A 65 -14.45 -13.78 2.42
N LYS A 66 -14.99 -14.91 1.93
CA LYS A 66 -14.81 -16.22 2.57
C LYS A 66 -13.44 -16.84 2.27
N LYS A 67 -12.76 -16.38 1.21
CA LYS A 67 -11.47 -16.91 0.73
C LYS A 67 -10.32 -15.92 0.90
N SER A 68 -10.62 -14.67 1.28
CA SER A 68 -9.65 -13.59 1.38
C SER A 68 -9.77 -12.88 2.72
N ARG A 69 -8.63 -12.64 3.38
CA ARG A 69 -8.59 -11.83 4.60
C ARG A 69 -8.74 -10.36 4.22
N VAL A 70 -9.78 -9.72 4.74
CA VAL A 70 -10.04 -8.29 4.54
C VAL A 70 -10.04 -7.60 5.89
N TYR A 71 -9.25 -6.54 6.01
CA TYR A 71 -9.11 -5.74 7.22
C TYR A 71 -10.26 -4.72 7.32
N GLN A 72 -10.79 -4.59 8.54
CA GLN A 72 -11.72 -3.53 8.95
C GLN A 72 -10.96 -2.40 9.62
#